data_AF-A0A2V7S884-F1
#
_entry.id   AF-A0A2V7S884-F1
#
_cell.length_a   1.000
_cell.length_b   1.000
_cell.length_c   1.000
_cell.angle_alpha   90.00
_cell.angle_beta   90.00
_cell.angle_gamma   90.00
#
_symmetry.space_group_name_H-M   'P 1'
#
loop_
_entity.id
_entity.type
_entity.pdbx_description
1 polymer ?
#
loop_
_entity_poly.entity_id
_entity_poly.type
_entity_poly.pdbx_seq_one_letter_code
_entity_poly.pdbx_strand_id
1 'polypeptide(L)'
;MTPCPYIPEVAGDLSAQTFSDIWRGSALFRRLRGGGPLGGKCGTCEYRKLCGGCRARALAVSGDLLAADPSCAYEVQDVAYGDEFAPALVWADAARMRIERIPSFVRGVVMKRVEDYARRRGRREVTVELLAEVRRALPIDFSKRQPFFVSDG
;
A
#
# COMPACT_ATOMS: atom_id res chain seq x y z
N MET A 1 -29.24 3.52 -7.62
CA MET A 1 -28.00 3.92 -6.93
C MET A 1 -26.90 2.92 -7.23
N THR A 2 -25.80 3.39 -7.82
CA THR A 2 -24.60 2.59 -8.11
C THR A 2 -23.42 3.13 -7.28
N PRO A 3 -22.39 2.30 -7.00
CA PRO A 3 -21.20 2.74 -6.25
C PRO A 3 -20.27 3.65 -7.07
N CYS A 4 -20.32 3.53 -8.40
CA CYS A 4 -19.49 4.25 -9.35
C CYS A 4 -20.26 4.29 -10.68
N PRO A 5 -20.21 5.39 -11.47
CA PRO A 5 -20.86 5.45 -12.78
C PRO A 5 -20.33 4.38 -13.77
N TYR A 6 -19.13 3.85 -13.54
CA TYR A 6 -18.51 2.81 -14.37
C TYR A 6 -18.73 1.38 -13.86
N ILE A 7 -19.53 1.19 -12.80
CA ILE A 7 -19.91 -0.14 -12.30
C ILE A 7 -21.39 -0.35 -12.64
N PRO A 8 -21.73 -1.34 -13.48
CA PRO A 8 -23.12 -1.60 -13.88
C PRO A 8 -23.96 -2.23 -12.77
N GLU A 9 -23.35 -2.84 -11.74
CA GLU A 9 -24.04 -3.45 -10.61
C GLU A 9 -24.77 -2.38 -9.77
N VAL A 10 -26.08 -2.55 -9.59
CA VAL A 10 -26.96 -1.61 -8.89
C VAL A 10 -27.11 -2.01 -7.43
N ALA A 11 -26.87 -1.07 -6.51
CA ALA A 11 -26.98 -1.30 -5.07
C ALA A 11 -28.42 -1.16 -4.52
N GLY A 12 -29.27 -0.40 -5.21
CA GLY A 12 -30.68 -0.19 -4.84
C GLY A 12 -31.33 0.96 -5.61
N ASP A 13 -32.63 1.17 -5.40
CA ASP A 13 -33.41 2.24 -6.02
C ASP A 13 -33.95 3.23 -4.97
N LEU A 14 -33.66 4.52 -5.17
CA LEU A 14 -34.05 5.60 -4.26
C LEU A 14 -35.55 5.95 -4.35
N SER A 15 -36.25 5.49 -5.39
CA SER A 15 -37.71 5.64 -5.48
C SER A 15 -38.46 4.69 -4.55
N ALA A 16 -37.81 3.57 -4.18
CA ALA A 16 -38.40 2.49 -3.39
C ALA A 16 -37.78 2.33 -1.99
N GLN A 17 -36.55 2.78 -1.78
CA GLN A 17 -35.80 2.59 -0.53
C GLN A 17 -35.11 3.88 -0.09
N THR A 18 -34.92 4.07 1.21
CA THR A 18 -34.14 5.23 1.68
C THR A 18 -32.66 5.06 1.33
N PHE A 19 -31.97 6.18 1.13
CA PHE A 19 -30.51 6.19 0.95
C PHE A 19 -29.79 5.43 2.08
N SER A 20 -30.23 5.62 3.33
CA SER A 20 -29.64 4.97 4.50
C SER A 20 -29.71 3.44 4.40
N ASP A 21 -30.85 2.90 3.97
CA ASP A 21 -31.07 1.46 3.85
C ASP A 21 -30.21 0.86 2.74
N ILE A 22 -30.17 1.50 1.57
CA ILE A 22 -29.31 1.10 0.45
C ILE A 22 -27.84 1.17 0.89
N TRP A 23 -27.44 2.30 1.47
CA TRP A 23 -26.07 2.56 1.86
C TRP A 23 -25.58 1.54 2.87
N ARG A 24 -26.32 1.26 3.95
CA ARG A 24 -25.88 0.34 5.01
C ARG A 24 -26.15 -1.13 4.70
N GLY A 25 -27.27 -1.44 4.05
CA GLY A 25 -27.82 -2.80 3.95
C GLY A 25 -27.54 -3.54 2.64
N SER A 26 -27.32 -2.84 1.52
CA SER A 26 -27.15 -3.51 0.22
C SER A 26 -25.95 -4.47 0.22
N ALA A 27 -26.11 -5.62 -0.42
CA ALA A 27 -25.06 -6.63 -0.52
C ALA A 27 -23.82 -6.07 -1.25
N LEU A 28 -24.02 -5.28 -2.30
CA LEU A 28 -22.95 -4.63 -3.06
C LEU A 28 -22.08 -3.72 -2.19
N PHE A 29 -22.70 -2.78 -1.46
CA PHE A 29 -21.91 -1.89 -0.59
C PHE A 29 -21.28 -2.61 0.59
N ARG A 30 -21.93 -3.65 1.12
CA ARG A 30 -21.32 -4.52 2.14
C ARG A 30 -20.11 -5.27 1.61
N ARG A 31 -20.14 -5.79 0.38
CA ARG A 31 -18.97 -6.43 -0.27
C ARG A 31 -17.83 -5.44 -0.48
N LEU A 32 -18.13 -4.23 -0.97
CA LEU A 32 -17.13 -3.20 -1.26
C LEU A 32 -16.49 -2.61 0.00
N ARG A 33 -17.25 -2.41 1.08
CA ARG A 33 -16.74 -1.83 2.34
C ARG A 33 -16.30 -2.85 3.37
N GLY A 34 -16.94 -4.02 3.39
CA GLY A 34 -16.82 -5.03 4.45
C GLY A 34 -15.45 -5.70 4.53
N GLY A 35 -14.48 -5.28 3.72
CA GLY A 35 -13.10 -5.75 3.83
C GLY A 35 -12.94 -7.22 3.49
N GLY A 36 -13.87 -7.84 2.75
CA GLY A 36 -13.66 -9.16 2.14
C GLY A 36 -12.37 -9.18 1.31
N PRO A 37 -11.66 -10.32 1.20
CA PRO A 37 -10.34 -10.35 0.58
C PRO A 37 -10.42 -9.82 -0.85
N LEU A 38 -9.83 -8.64 -1.09
CA LEU A 38 -9.49 -8.24 -2.44
C LEU A 38 -8.60 -9.33 -3.03
N GLY A 39 -8.82 -9.68 -4.29
CA GLY A 39 -8.03 -10.67 -4.99
C GLY A 39 -6.62 -10.16 -5.28
N GLY A 40 -5.73 -11.10 -5.62
CA GLY A 40 -4.36 -10.83 -6.05
C GLY A 40 -3.56 -10.01 -5.05
N LYS A 41 -2.68 -9.14 -5.54
CA LYS A 41 -1.75 -8.35 -4.71
C LYS A 41 -2.46 -7.39 -3.74
N CYS A 42 -3.65 -6.90 -4.10
CA CYS A 42 -4.45 -6.05 -3.22
C CYS A 42 -4.94 -6.79 -1.96
N GLY A 43 -4.97 -8.12 -2.00
CA GLY A 43 -5.36 -8.97 -0.88
C GLY A 43 -4.39 -8.89 0.29
N THR A 44 -3.09 -8.88 -0.01
CA THR A 44 -1.97 -8.91 0.95
C THR A 44 -1.24 -7.58 1.08
N CYS A 45 -1.58 -6.58 0.26
CA CYS A 45 -0.98 -5.24 0.28
C CYS A 45 -1.13 -4.56 1.64
N GLU A 46 -0.01 -4.04 2.15
CA GLU A 46 0.09 -3.23 3.36
C GLU A 46 -0.81 -1.98 3.34
N TYR A 47 -1.15 -1.48 2.15
CA TYR A 47 -2.03 -0.34 1.98
C TYR A 47 -3.50 -0.71 1.88
N ARG A 48 -3.89 -1.97 2.01
CA ARG A 48 -5.27 -2.46 1.84
C ARG A 48 -6.33 -1.65 2.60
N LYS A 49 -5.99 -1.12 3.79
CA LYS A 49 -6.90 -0.30 4.61
C LYS A 49 -7.14 1.10 4.04
N LEU A 50 -6.22 1.60 3.22
CA LEU A 50 -6.23 2.96 2.65
C LEU A 50 -6.57 2.95 1.15
N CYS A 51 -6.08 1.94 0.44
CA CYS A 51 -6.21 1.78 -0.99
C CYS A 51 -6.68 0.37 -1.31
N GLY A 52 -7.68 0.27 -2.19
CA GLY A 52 -8.06 -0.99 -2.80
C GLY A 52 -7.74 -1.07 -4.29
N GLY A 53 -7.44 0.05 -4.94
CA GLY A 53 -7.49 0.19 -6.40
C GLY A 53 -8.91 0.50 -6.94
N CYS A 54 -9.02 0.69 -8.25
CA CYS A 54 -10.26 0.96 -8.97
C CYS A 54 -11.07 -0.33 -9.21
N ARG A 55 -12.21 -0.44 -8.53
CA ARG A 55 -13.13 -1.58 -8.64
C ARG A 55 -13.78 -1.69 -10.01
N ALA A 56 -14.10 -0.55 -10.65
CA ALA A 56 -14.63 -0.55 -12.02
C ALA A 56 -13.62 -1.13 -13.02
N ARG A 57 -12.33 -0.82 -12.86
CA ARG A 57 -11.27 -1.34 -13.73
C ARG A 57 -11.01 -2.82 -13.49
N ALA A 58 -10.97 -3.24 -12.22
CA ALA A 58 -10.87 -4.66 -11.87
C ALA A 58 -12.00 -5.46 -12.53
N LEU A 59 -13.25 -4.99 -12.43
CA LEU A 59 -14.41 -5.60 -13.08
C LEU A 59 -14.27 -5.61 -14.61
N ALA A 60 -13.92 -4.48 -15.22
CA ALA A 60 -13.84 -4.36 -16.68
C ALA A 60 -12.79 -5.28 -17.32
N VAL A 61 -11.68 -5.55 -16.60
CA VAL A 61 -10.58 -6.36 -17.12
C VAL A 61 -10.72 -7.83 -16.76
N SER A 62 -11.13 -8.15 -15.53
CA SER A 62 -11.14 -9.53 -15.02
C SER A 62 -12.52 -10.16 -14.91
N GLY A 63 -13.59 -9.37 -15.03
CA GLY A 63 -14.95 -9.81 -14.71
C GLY A 63 -15.24 -9.93 -13.21
N ASP A 64 -14.25 -9.72 -12.34
CA ASP A 64 -14.41 -9.75 -10.88
C ASP A 64 -14.23 -8.35 -10.28
N LEU A 65 -15.28 -7.88 -9.62
CA LEU A 65 -15.32 -6.59 -8.92
C LEU A 65 -14.28 -6.51 -7.79
N LEU A 66 -13.96 -7.63 -7.15
CA LEU A 66 -13.06 -7.69 -6.00
C LEU A 66 -11.62 -8.05 -6.40
N ALA A 67 -11.33 -8.25 -7.68
CA ALA A 67 -9.97 -8.49 -8.16
C ALA A 67 -9.03 -7.28 -7.94
N ALA A 68 -7.74 -7.56 -8.08
CA ALA A 68 -6.71 -6.54 -8.06
C ALA A 68 -6.89 -5.55 -9.22
N ASP A 69 -6.64 -4.28 -8.97
CA ASP A 69 -6.62 -3.27 -10.03
C ASP A 69 -5.33 -3.41 -10.88
N PRO A 70 -5.44 -3.75 -12.17
CA PRO A 70 -4.29 -3.98 -13.04
C PRO A 70 -3.47 -2.71 -13.33
N SER A 71 -3.99 -1.51 -13.06
CA SER A 71 -3.26 -0.25 -13.24
C SER A 71 -2.32 0.09 -12.10
N CYS A 72 -2.41 -0.61 -10.97
CA CYS A 72 -1.56 -0.35 -9.82
C CYS A 72 -0.12 -0.81 -10.11
N ALA A 73 0.81 0.13 -10.22
CA ALA A 73 2.24 -0.14 -10.39
C ALA A 73 2.97 -0.48 -9.07
N TYR A 74 2.26 -0.46 -7.93
CA TYR A 74 2.86 -0.74 -6.63
C TYR A 74 3.09 -2.24 -6.42
N GLU A 75 4.26 -2.59 -5.92
CA GLU A 75 4.62 -3.95 -5.52
C GLU A 75 4.51 -4.10 -4.01
N VAL A 76 3.79 -5.12 -3.56
CA VAL A 76 3.51 -5.39 -2.14
C VAL A 76 4.81 -5.59 -1.38
N GLN A 77 4.91 -4.96 -0.22
CA GLN A 77 5.99 -5.19 0.73
C GLN A 77 5.45 -5.93 1.96
N ASP A 78 6.35 -6.63 2.64
CA ASP A 78 6.00 -7.45 3.80
C ASP A 78 5.79 -6.64 5.11
N VAL A 79 5.99 -5.31 5.08
CA VAL A 79 5.92 -4.45 6.28
C VAL A 79 5.17 -3.16 5.95
N ALA A 80 4.07 -2.92 6.67
CA ALA A 80 3.30 -1.69 6.57
C ALA A 80 3.88 -0.56 7.43
N TYR A 81 3.41 0.66 7.16
CA TYR A 81 3.58 1.75 8.13
C TYR A 81 2.80 1.43 9.41
N GLY A 82 3.47 1.57 10.55
CA GLY A 82 2.91 1.22 11.86
C GLY A 82 3.30 -0.18 12.35
N ASP A 83 3.76 -1.06 11.46
CA ASP A 83 4.17 -2.40 11.86
C ASP A 83 5.53 -2.37 12.58
N GLU A 84 5.66 -3.21 13.59
CA GLU A 84 6.96 -3.49 14.21
C GLU A 84 7.77 -4.41 13.31
N PHE A 85 9.06 -4.12 13.17
CA PHE A 85 9.99 -4.94 12.42
C PHE A 85 11.01 -5.57 13.35
N ALA A 86 11.08 -6.90 13.35
CA ALA A 86 12.12 -7.65 14.04
C ALA A 86 13.35 -7.77 13.13
N PRO A 87 14.47 -7.10 13.46
CA PRO A 87 15.69 -7.22 12.66
C PRO A 87 16.23 -8.65 12.68
N ALA A 88 16.61 -9.16 11.50
CA ALA A 88 17.21 -10.48 11.35
C ALA A 88 18.71 -10.41 11.04
N LEU A 89 19.28 -9.21 10.89
CA LEU A 89 20.73 -9.00 10.91
C LEU A 89 21.20 -8.46 12.26
N VAL A 90 22.51 -8.51 12.50
CA VAL A 90 23.12 -7.82 13.64
C VAL A 90 23.14 -6.32 13.34
N TRP A 91 22.77 -5.50 14.31
CA TRP A 91 22.84 -4.04 14.22
C TRP A 91 23.86 -3.52 15.22
N ALA A 92 24.87 -2.80 14.74
CA ALA A 92 25.79 -2.10 15.62
C ALA A 92 25.03 -1.07 16.47
N ASP A 93 25.40 -0.90 17.73
CA ASP A 93 24.68 -0.03 18.67
C ASP A 93 24.51 1.40 18.14
N ALA A 94 25.58 1.95 17.55
CA ALA A 94 25.54 3.29 16.94
C ALA A 94 24.56 3.39 15.76
N ALA A 95 24.35 2.31 15.00
CA ALA A 95 23.36 2.26 13.93
C ALA A 95 21.94 2.16 14.49
N ARG A 96 21.74 1.33 15.53
CA ARG A 96 20.47 1.17 16.24
C ARG A 96 19.98 2.49 16.83
N MET A 97 20.84 3.21 17.54
CA MET A 97 20.53 4.53 18.12
C MET A 97 20.07 5.56 17.09
N ARG A 98 20.55 5.47 15.84
CA ARG A 98 20.12 6.38 14.76
C ARG A 98 18.72 6.05 14.26
N ILE A 99 18.41 4.77 14.12
CA ILE A 99 17.08 4.30 13.71
C ILE A 99 16.03 4.59 14.77
N GLU A 100 16.37 4.53 16.05
CA GLU A 100 15.44 4.82 17.14
C GLU A 100 14.87 6.25 17.10
N ARG A 101 15.62 7.20 16.51
CA ARG A 101 15.17 8.58 16.29
C ARG A 101 14.08 8.70 15.21
N ILE A 102 13.88 7.67 14.40
CA ILE A 102 12.79 7.62 13.41
C ILE A 102 11.48 7.39 14.16
N PRO A 103 10.42 8.15 13.84
CA PRO A 103 9.08 7.92 14.41
C PRO A 103 8.65 6.46 14.28
N SER A 104 8.01 5.92 15.32
CA SER A 104 7.65 4.50 15.41
C SER A 104 6.89 3.99 14.18
N PHE A 105 5.94 4.78 13.67
CA PHE A 105 5.10 4.41 12.53
C PHE A 105 5.86 4.26 11.18
N VAL A 106 7.08 4.78 11.06
CA VAL A 106 7.93 4.64 9.85
C VAL A 106 9.10 3.68 10.10
N ARG A 107 9.47 3.48 11.36
CA ARG A 107 10.69 2.79 11.75
C ARG A 107 10.79 1.39 11.16
N GLY A 108 9.72 0.60 11.21
CA GLY A 108 9.71 -0.77 10.67
C GLY A 108 10.03 -0.83 9.19
N VAL A 109 9.38 0.03 8.38
CA VAL A 109 9.62 0.15 6.94
C VAL A 109 11.08 0.51 6.64
N VAL A 110 11.66 1.45 7.39
CA VAL A 110 13.06 1.86 7.19
C VAL A 110 14.02 0.73 7.56
N MET A 111 13.79 0.05 8.68
CA MET A 111 14.64 -1.06 9.12
C MET A 111 14.64 -2.20 8.09
N LYS A 112 13.47 -2.60 7.60
CA LYS A 112 13.36 -3.60 6.53
C LYS A 112 14.17 -3.18 5.30
N ARG A 113 13.99 -1.94 4.85
CA ARG A 113 14.66 -1.43 3.64
C ARG A 113 16.18 -1.42 3.78
N VAL A 114 16.69 -1.10 4.97
CA VAL A 114 18.12 -1.18 5.29
C VAL A 114 18.61 -2.63 5.27
N GLU A 115 17.92 -3.56 5.93
CA GLU A 115 18.32 -4.98 5.92
C GLU A 115 18.24 -5.60 4.53
N ASP A 116 17.20 -5.31 3.75
CA ASP A 116 17.07 -5.77 2.38
C ASP A 116 18.24 -5.24 1.51
N TYR A 117 18.65 -3.99 1.74
CA TYR A 117 19.84 -3.42 1.08
C TYR A 117 21.13 -4.13 1.50
N ALA A 118 21.27 -4.44 2.80
CA ALA A 118 22.41 -5.15 3.37
C ALA A 118 22.53 -6.57 2.79
N ARG A 119 21.43 -7.33 2.80
CA ARG A 119 21.35 -8.72 2.32
C ARG A 119 21.67 -8.84 0.84
N ARG A 120 21.14 -7.93 0.00
CA ARG A 120 21.45 -7.90 -1.44
C ARG A 120 22.94 -7.70 -1.72
N ARG A 121 23.72 -7.21 -0.75
CA ARG A 121 25.18 -7.00 -0.84
C ARG A 121 25.98 -7.99 0.01
N GLY A 122 25.35 -9.06 0.49
CA GLY A 122 26.00 -10.08 1.31
C GLY A 122 26.47 -9.57 2.69
N ARG A 123 25.99 -8.41 3.16
CA ARG A 123 26.35 -7.87 4.47
C ARG A 123 25.52 -8.55 5.54
N ARG A 124 26.17 -8.95 6.64
CA ARG A 124 25.54 -9.64 7.78
C ARG A 124 25.32 -8.72 9.00
N GLU A 125 25.88 -7.53 8.94
CA GLU A 125 25.80 -6.51 9.99
C GLU A 125 25.43 -5.16 9.39
N VAL A 126 24.55 -4.45 10.10
CA VAL A 126 24.16 -3.08 9.78
C VAL A 126 24.99 -2.11 10.62
N THR A 127 25.90 -1.40 9.95
CA THR A 127 26.78 -0.39 10.55
C THR A 127 26.35 1.02 10.17
N VAL A 128 26.95 2.02 10.82
CA VAL A 128 26.77 3.44 10.53
C VAL A 128 27.14 3.79 9.08
N GLU A 129 28.18 3.16 8.55
CA GLU A 129 28.67 3.33 7.19
C GLU A 129 27.64 2.77 6.20
N LEU A 130 27.07 1.60 6.49
CA LEU A 130 26.01 1.03 5.68
C LEU A 130 24.77 1.93 5.64
N LEU A 131 24.38 2.54 6.77
CA LEU A 131 23.29 3.51 6.78
C LEU A 131 23.59 4.72 5.88
N ALA A 132 24.83 5.20 5.87
CA ALA A 132 25.24 6.29 4.99
C ALA A 132 25.24 5.88 3.51
N GLU A 133 25.63 4.64 3.19
CA GLU A 133 25.49 4.06 1.85
C GLU A 133 24.02 3.98 1.41
N VAL A 134 23.14 3.45 2.27
CA VAL A 134 21.69 3.35 2.00
C VAL A 134 21.11 4.72 1.68
N ARG A 135 21.42 5.74 2.49
CA ARG A 135 20.93 7.11 2.27
C ARG A 135 21.37 7.69 0.92
N ARG A 136 22.59 7.39 0.47
CA ARG A 136 23.11 7.84 -0.83
C ARG A 136 22.50 7.07 -2.00
N ALA A 137 22.33 5.76 -1.85
CA ALA A 137 21.85 4.88 -2.92
C ALA A 137 20.32 4.92 -3.10
N LEU A 138 19.58 5.26 -2.04
CA LEU A 138 18.12 5.29 -2.01
C LEU A 138 17.64 6.67 -1.52
N PRO A 139 17.92 7.76 -2.26
CA PRO A 139 17.42 9.07 -1.89
C PRO A 139 15.89 9.05 -1.89
N ILE A 140 15.28 9.64 -0.87
CA ILE A 140 13.85 9.93 -0.88
C ILE A 140 13.67 11.09 -1.84
N ASP A 141 13.37 10.76 -3.09
CA ASP A 141 13.17 11.73 -4.14
C ASP A 141 11.72 12.23 -4.09
N PHE A 142 11.52 13.41 -3.49
CA PHE A 142 10.23 14.09 -3.47
C PHE A 142 9.86 14.70 -4.84
N SER A 143 10.76 14.68 -5.83
CA SER A 143 10.55 15.28 -7.17
C SER A 143 10.03 14.30 -8.23
N LYS A 144 9.96 12.99 -7.95
CA LYS A 144 9.51 11.95 -8.91
C LYS A 144 8.00 11.89 -9.19
N ARG A 145 7.23 12.85 -8.71
CA ARG A 145 5.93 13.17 -9.29
C ARG A 145 6.01 14.61 -9.77
N GLN A 146 6.61 14.83 -10.94
CA GLN A 146 6.25 16.03 -11.67
C GLN A 146 4.72 16.02 -11.79
N PRO A 147 4.03 17.09 -11.39
CA PRO A 147 2.60 17.18 -11.63
C PRO A 147 2.34 16.94 -13.11
N PHE A 148 1.23 16.29 -13.46
CA PHE A 148 0.90 15.93 -14.85
C PHE A 148 1.00 17.12 -15.84
N PHE A 149 0.90 18.35 -15.35
CA PHE A 149 1.02 19.60 -16.12
C PHE A 149 2.47 20.10 -16.33
N VAL A 150 3.48 19.41 -15.80
CA VAL A 150 4.92 19.73 -15.97
C VAL A 150 5.62 18.71 -16.88
N SER A 151 4.90 17.70 -17.36
CA SER A 151 5.41 16.79 -18.39
C SER A 151 5.20 17.44 -19.76
N ASP A 152 6.26 17.96 -20.37
CA ASP A 152 6.24 18.45 -21.76
C ASP A 152 5.80 17.31 -22.70
N GLY A 153 4.88 17.63 -23.62
CA GLY A 153 4.31 16.71 -24.61
C GLY A 153 5.26 16.27 -25.71
#